data_AF-A0A285X4R8-F1
#
_entry.id   AF-A0A285X4R8-F1
#
_cell.length_a   1.000
_cell.length_b   1.000
_cell.length_c   1.000
_cell.angle_alpha   90.00
_cell.angle_beta   90.00
_cell.angle_gamma   90.00
#
_symmetry.space_group_name_H-M   'P 1'
#
loop_
_entity.id
_entity.type
_entity.pdbx_description
1 polymer ?
#
loop_
_entity_poly.entity_id
_entity_poly.type
_entity_poly.pdbx_seq_one_letter_code
_entity_poly.pdbx_strand_id
1 'polypeptide(L)'
;MEKKKDTFKPLKIWFTDFYKGFDPANNYLYELLSRHYELILDKGNPEYLIYSCYGRDFLKYKNPVKIYYTGENLIPDFNLCDYGIGFSYLEFGDRYLRYPNFALIPDQFKKLLKPRSFNIKDLEKKEYFCNFIYSNSQADLARDEFFHLLSNYKKVMSPGSHLKNASMDVGGRFTENWMYTKLNFQSKCKFTIAFENSSSAGYTTEKLMHAYITNTIPIYWGNPEVTKDFNSKSLINCHEFKTFKEVIERVKEIDQNDELALQMLNEPPLPRNEIPENLKEETLERFLKTVFDQDLEKAYRRPKFGTIRNYENELAKKFHSGKPDKLSSLKRLLKL
;
A
#
# COMPACT_ATOMS: atom_id res chain seq x y z
N MET A 1 -17.77 42.34 -14.46
CA MET A 1 -17.73 40.88 -14.73
C MET A 1 -17.80 40.17 -13.40
N GLU A 2 -18.99 39.74 -12.99
CA GLU A 2 -19.14 38.83 -11.84
C GLU A 2 -18.45 37.51 -12.19
N LYS A 3 -17.45 37.12 -11.39
CA LYS A 3 -16.92 35.76 -11.42
C LYS A 3 -18.10 34.84 -11.09
N LYS A 4 -18.52 33.99 -12.04
CA LYS A 4 -19.41 32.86 -11.72
C LYS A 4 -18.78 32.16 -10.51
N LYS A 5 -19.49 32.13 -9.38
CA LYS A 5 -19.15 31.21 -8.30
C LYS A 5 -19.30 29.82 -8.92
N ASP A 6 -18.19 29.10 -9.07
CA ASP A 6 -18.26 27.69 -9.40
C ASP A 6 -19.09 27.03 -8.30
N THR A 7 -20.27 26.56 -8.67
CA THR A 7 -21.14 25.80 -7.77
C THR A 7 -20.73 24.36 -7.94
N PHE A 8 -20.03 23.82 -6.94
CA PHE A 8 -19.65 22.42 -6.94
C PHE A 8 -20.89 21.53 -6.85
N LYS A 9 -20.87 20.39 -7.54
CA LYS A 9 -21.94 19.37 -7.43
C LYS A 9 -21.90 18.80 -6.00
N PRO A 10 -23.02 18.83 -5.25
CA PRO A 10 -23.08 18.19 -3.94
C PRO A 10 -23.07 16.67 -4.09
N LEU A 11 -22.25 15.98 -3.29
CA LEU A 11 -22.16 14.52 -3.24
C LEU A 11 -22.33 14.02 -1.80
N LYS A 12 -23.35 13.19 -1.56
CA LYS A 12 -23.49 12.50 -0.26
C LYS A 12 -22.60 11.27 -0.23
N ILE A 13 -21.55 11.33 0.58
CA ILE A 13 -20.50 10.30 0.62
C ILE A 13 -20.27 9.82 2.05
N TRP A 14 -19.87 8.56 2.20
CA TRP A 14 -19.36 8.04 3.47
C TRP A 14 -18.20 7.07 3.28
N PHE A 15 -17.37 6.95 4.33
CA PHE A 15 -16.23 6.06 4.38
C PHE A 15 -16.39 5.02 5.48
N THR A 16 -16.11 3.75 5.21
CA THR A 16 -16.23 2.67 6.21
C THR A 16 -15.21 1.55 6.02
N ASP A 17 -15.04 0.69 7.03
CA ASP A 17 -14.14 -0.48 6.98
C ASP A 17 -12.65 -0.17 6.72
N PHE A 18 -12.22 1.05 7.02
CA PHE A 18 -10.80 1.44 7.02
C PHE A 18 -10.11 1.08 8.36
N TYR A 19 -8.78 1.20 8.39
CA TYR A 19 -7.97 0.92 9.57
C TYR A 19 -8.38 1.79 10.77
N LYS A 20 -8.07 1.30 11.98
CA LYS A 20 -8.36 2.02 13.23
C LYS A 20 -7.70 3.40 13.21
N GLY A 21 -8.49 4.45 13.47
CA GLY A 21 -8.03 5.84 13.47
C GLY A 21 -8.14 6.56 12.11
N PHE A 22 -8.74 5.92 11.09
CA PHE A 22 -9.08 6.58 9.83
C PHE A 22 -10.10 7.71 10.05
N ASP A 23 -9.85 8.87 9.45
CA ASP A 23 -10.73 10.04 9.47
C ASP A 23 -11.41 10.23 8.09
N PRO A 24 -12.75 10.06 8.00
CA PRO A 24 -13.50 10.31 6.78
C PRO A 24 -13.38 11.72 6.20
N ALA A 25 -13.08 12.73 7.03
CA ALA A 25 -12.95 14.12 6.63
C ALA A 25 -11.50 14.53 6.31
N ASN A 26 -10.52 13.66 6.63
CA ASN A 26 -9.10 13.96 6.47
C ASN A 26 -8.34 12.74 5.89
N ASN A 27 -8.48 12.56 4.59
CA ASN A 27 -7.76 11.55 3.82
C ASN A 27 -7.60 12.01 2.36
N TYR A 28 -6.65 11.41 1.65
CA TYR A 28 -6.30 11.84 0.29
C TYR A 28 -7.44 11.71 -0.72
N LEU A 29 -8.30 10.68 -0.62
CA LEU A 29 -9.47 10.57 -1.51
C LEU A 29 -10.49 11.67 -1.24
N TYR A 30 -10.73 12.01 0.03
CA TYR A 30 -11.57 13.15 0.41
C TYR A 30 -11.00 14.47 -0.13
N GLU A 31 -9.71 14.71 0.08
CA GLU A 31 -9.02 15.91 -0.41
C GLU A 31 -9.16 16.03 -1.94
N LEU A 32 -8.86 14.96 -2.67
CA LEU A 32 -8.92 14.93 -4.13
C LEU A 32 -10.34 15.22 -4.65
N LEU A 33 -11.35 14.59 -4.04
CA LEU A 33 -12.75 14.81 -4.41
C LEU A 33 -13.24 16.22 -4.06
N SER A 34 -12.81 16.80 -2.93
CA SER A 34 -13.21 18.16 -2.53
C SER A 34 -12.72 19.27 -3.45
N ARG A 35 -11.73 18.99 -4.32
CA ARG A 35 -11.28 19.92 -5.37
C ARG A 35 -12.31 20.09 -6.49
N HIS A 36 -13.27 19.18 -6.60
CA HIS A 36 -14.23 19.12 -7.70
C HIS A 36 -15.70 19.08 -7.25
N TYR A 37 -15.96 18.70 -6.01
CA TYR A 37 -17.31 18.45 -5.50
C TYR A 37 -17.50 19.04 -4.10
N GLU A 38 -18.75 19.39 -3.77
CA GLU A 38 -19.14 19.71 -2.39
C GLU A 38 -19.44 18.39 -1.68
N LEU A 39 -18.54 17.96 -0.79
CA LEU A 39 -18.67 16.67 -0.11
C LEU A 39 -19.53 16.81 1.14
N ILE A 40 -20.63 16.05 1.19
CA ILE A 40 -21.53 15.94 2.34
C ILE A 40 -21.30 14.57 2.98
N LEU A 41 -20.65 14.55 4.14
CA LEU A 41 -20.41 13.30 4.88
C LEU A 41 -21.72 12.81 5.53
N ASP A 42 -22.37 11.82 4.91
CA ASP A 42 -23.65 11.26 5.36
C ASP A 42 -23.50 9.77 5.70
N LYS A 43 -23.28 9.48 6.98
CA LYS A 43 -23.18 8.11 7.49
C LYS A 43 -24.50 7.33 7.39
N GLY A 44 -25.64 8.00 7.41
CA GLY A 44 -26.96 7.38 7.49
C GLY A 44 -27.48 6.96 6.13
N ASN A 45 -27.34 7.83 5.14
CA ASN A 45 -27.86 7.60 3.79
C ASN A 45 -26.92 8.18 2.70
N PRO A 46 -25.70 7.64 2.56
CA PRO A 46 -24.79 8.06 1.51
C PRO A 46 -25.31 7.61 0.14
N GLU A 47 -25.01 8.40 -0.90
CA GLU A 47 -25.18 8.01 -2.30
C GLU A 47 -23.97 7.23 -2.80
N TYR A 48 -22.78 7.57 -2.28
CA TYR A 48 -21.51 6.92 -2.58
C TYR A 48 -20.87 6.41 -1.30
N LEU A 49 -20.45 5.15 -1.29
CA LEU A 49 -19.77 4.53 -0.16
C LEU A 49 -18.38 4.09 -0.59
N ILE A 50 -17.35 4.71 -0.02
CA ILE A 50 -15.97 4.26 -0.17
C ILE A 50 -15.66 3.35 1.01
N TYR A 51 -15.16 2.13 0.77
CA TYR A 51 -14.90 1.19 1.85
C TYR A 51 -13.63 0.36 1.66
N SER A 52 -13.11 -0.20 2.74
CA SER A 52 -11.90 -1.03 2.75
C SER A 52 -12.11 -2.39 3.45
N CYS A 53 -11.03 -3.06 3.84
CA CYS A 53 -11.04 -4.48 4.24
C CYS A 53 -10.91 -4.74 5.74
N TYR A 54 -10.93 -3.71 6.59
CA TYR A 54 -10.78 -3.86 8.05
C TYR A 54 -12.10 -4.19 8.77
N GLY A 55 -13.19 -4.33 8.02
CA GLY A 55 -14.51 -4.64 8.55
C GLY A 55 -15.47 -5.15 7.48
N ARG A 56 -16.76 -5.15 7.81
CA ARG A 56 -17.86 -5.53 6.90
C ARG A 56 -19.07 -4.60 7.04
N ASP A 57 -18.89 -3.40 7.57
CA ASP A 57 -19.95 -2.41 7.76
C ASP A 57 -20.58 -1.99 6.41
N PHE A 58 -19.82 -2.04 5.31
CA PHE A 58 -20.33 -1.82 3.96
C PHE A 58 -21.52 -2.72 3.57
N LEU A 59 -21.71 -3.87 4.23
CA LEU A 59 -22.84 -4.77 3.99
C LEU A 59 -24.17 -4.23 4.56
N LYS A 60 -24.12 -3.27 5.49
CA LYS A 60 -25.29 -2.58 6.06
C LYS A 60 -25.90 -1.61 5.05
N TYR A 61 -25.09 -1.10 4.13
CA TYR A 61 -25.48 -0.14 3.10
C TYR A 61 -25.92 -0.86 1.83
N LYS A 62 -27.23 -0.87 1.54
CA LYS A 62 -27.77 -1.58 0.37
C LYS A 62 -27.80 -0.74 -0.90
N ASN A 63 -28.05 0.55 -0.74
CA ASN A 63 -28.36 1.43 -1.85
C ASN A 63 -27.17 2.16 -2.49
N PRO A 64 -26.07 2.56 -1.81
CA PRO A 64 -25.08 3.43 -2.45
C PRO A 64 -24.29 2.73 -3.56
N VAL A 65 -23.71 3.54 -4.45
CA VAL A 65 -22.62 3.13 -5.33
C VAL A 65 -21.40 2.83 -4.45
N LYS A 66 -20.90 1.59 -4.51
CA LYS A 66 -19.83 1.13 -3.63
C LYS A 66 -18.49 1.14 -4.35
N ILE A 67 -17.53 1.89 -3.82
CA ILE A 67 -16.15 1.95 -4.31
C ILE A 67 -15.26 1.27 -3.28
N TYR A 68 -14.68 0.12 -3.64
CA TYR A 68 -13.73 -0.57 -2.78
C TYR A 68 -12.32 -0.03 -3.00
N TYR A 69 -11.61 0.26 -1.92
CA TYR A 69 -10.19 0.55 -1.95
C TYR A 69 -9.46 -0.29 -0.88
N THR A 70 -8.28 -0.80 -1.21
CA THR A 70 -7.47 -1.56 -0.26
C THR A 70 -5.99 -1.18 -0.31
N GLY A 71 -5.38 -1.10 0.87
CA GLY A 71 -3.92 -1.10 1.05
C GLY A 71 -3.35 -2.50 1.35
N GLU A 72 -4.20 -3.51 1.45
CA GLU A 72 -3.84 -4.90 1.72
C GLU A 72 -3.81 -5.74 0.44
N ASN A 73 -3.17 -6.91 0.50
CA ASN A 73 -3.07 -7.85 -0.63
C ASN A 73 -4.40 -8.58 -0.89
N LEU A 74 -5.40 -7.84 -1.37
CA LEU A 74 -6.74 -8.32 -1.70
C LEU A 74 -7.16 -7.81 -3.06
N ILE A 75 -7.95 -8.61 -3.75
CA ILE A 75 -8.58 -8.26 -5.03
C ILE A 75 -10.01 -7.81 -4.75
N PRO A 76 -10.51 -6.70 -5.35
CA PRO A 76 -11.90 -6.29 -5.19
C PRO A 76 -12.87 -7.40 -5.58
N ASP A 77 -13.86 -7.66 -4.74
CA ASP A 77 -15.00 -8.50 -5.11
C ASP A 77 -16.06 -7.63 -5.81
N PHE A 78 -16.05 -7.67 -7.15
CA PHE A 78 -16.96 -6.89 -7.98
C PHE A 78 -18.43 -7.36 -7.95
N ASN A 79 -18.74 -8.43 -7.21
CA ASN A 79 -20.12 -8.73 -6.83
C ASN A 79 -20.59 -7.82 -5.67
N LEU A 80 -19.66 -7.27 -4.89
CA LEU A 80 -19.92 -6.47 -3.69
C LEU A 80 -19.58 -5.00 -3.85
N CYS A 81 -18.67 -4.63 -4.76
CA CYS A 81 -18.41 -3.23 -5.14
C CYS A 81 -18.77 -2.93 -6.61
N ASP A 82 -19.21 -1.71 -6.86
CA ASP A 82 -19.42 -1.18 -8.21
C ASP A 82 -18.08 -0.86 -8.88
N TYR A 83 -17.15 -0.28 -8.11
CA TYR A 83 -15.80 0.08 -8.54
C TYR A 83 -14.74 -0.42 -7.55
N GLY A 84 -13.51 -0.60 -8.01
CA GLY A 84 -12.38 -1.05 -7.20
C GLY A 84 -11.10 -0.27 -7.50
N ILE A 85 -10.32 0.02 -6.45
CA ILE A 85 -8.98 0.58 -6.52
C ILE A 85 -8.04 -0.34 -5.74
N GLY A 86 -6.97 -0.83 -6.36
CA GLY A 86 -6.04 -1.75 -5.68
C GLY A 86 -4.73 -1.99 -6.42
N PHE A 87 -4.12 -3.16 -6.18
CA PHE A 87 -2.76 -3.48 -6.62
C PHE A 87 -2.66 -4.37 -7.85
N SER A 88 -3.67 -5.21 -8.11
CA SER A 88 -3.64 -6.25 -9.12
C SER A 88 -3.48 -5.68 -10.53
N TYR A 89 -2.71 -6.38 -11.37
CA TYR A 89 -2.72 -6.16 -12.82
C TYR A 89 -4.02 -6.75 -13.40
N LEU A 90 -5.11 -6.03 -13.20
CA LEU A 90 -6.45 -6.36 -13.64
C LEU A 90 -6.95 -5.25 -14.56
N GLU A 91 -7.60 -5.63 -15.66
CA GLU A 91 -8.39 -4.72 -16.48
C GLU A 91 -9.85 -5.13 -16.35
N PHE A 92 -10.72 -4.19 -15.96
CA PHE A 92 -12.15 -4.46 -15.86
C PHE A 92 -12.99 -3.26 -16.27
N GLY A 93 -12.87 -2.87 -17.54
CA GLY A 93 -13.56 -1.72 -18.09
C GLY A 93 -13.32 -0.47 -17.25
N ASP A 94 -14.39 0.28 -16.99
CA ASP A 94 -14.38 1.47 -16.13
C ASP A 94 -14.52 1.14 -14.63
N ARG A 95 -14.60 -0.14 -14.26
CA ARG A 95 -14.86 -0.57 -12.88
C ARG A 95 -13.61 -0.67 -12.02
N TYR A 96 -12.41 -0.69 -12.61
CA TYR A 96 -11.19 -0.93 -11.85
C TYR A 96 -10.06 0.03 -12.24
N LEU A 97 -9.38 0.54 -11.21
CA LEU A 97 -8.12 1.24 -11.36
C LEU A 97 -7.06 0.54 -10.51
N ARG A 98 -5.94 0.16 -11.14
CA ARG A 98 -4.73 -0.20 -10.41
C ARG A 98 -4.06 1.09 -9.92
N TYR A 99 -4.10 1.32 -8.61
CA TYR A 99 -3.46 2.46 -7.97
C TYR A 99 -2.92 2.03 -6.59
N PRO A 100 -1.68 1.49 -6.54
CA PRO A 100 -1.05 1.02 -5.31
C PRO A 100 -0.94 2.11 -4.24
N ASN A 101 -0.94 1.70 -2.97
CA ASN A 101 -0.99 2.63 -1.83
C ASN A 101 0.18 3.64 -1.80
N PHE A 102 1.37 3.29 -2.31
CA PHE A 102 2.50 4.22 -2.36
C PHE A 102 2.22 5.44 -3.24
N ALA A 103 1.38 5.31 -4.27
CA ALA A 103 0.96 6.42 -5.13
C ALA A 103 -0.13 7.31 -4.48
N LEU A 104 -0.81 6.81 -3.43
CA LEU A 104 -1.77 7.58 -2.61
C LEU A 104 -1.10 8.40 -1.51
N ILE A 105 0.23 8.53 -1.53
CA ILE A 105 1.02 9.38 -0.65
C ILE A 105 1.82 10.37 -1.53
N PRO A 106 1.18 11.35 -2.19
CA PRO A 106 1.79 12.11 -3.28
C PRO A 106 3.08 12.82 -2.86
N ASP A 107 3.11 13.38 -1.65
CA ASP A 107 4.29 14.09 -1.12
C ASP A 107 5.51 13.18 -0.95
N GLN A 108 5.30 11.89 -0.68
CA GLN A 108 6.38 10.91 -0.62
C GLN A 108 6.70 10.33 -1.99
N PHE A 109 5.66 10.05 -2.79
CA PHE A 109 5.82 9.48 -4.11
C PHE A 109 6.61 10.41 -5.04
N LYS A 110 6.32 11.71 -5.02
CA LYS A 110 7.06 12.74 -5.78
C LYS A 110 8.54 12.82 -5.36
N LYS A 111 8.92 12.39 -4.14
CA LYS A 111 10.33 12.35 -3.72
C LYS A 111 11.14 11.29 -4.46
N LEU A 112 10.51 10.31 -5.11
CA LEU A 112 11.21 9.33 -5.94
C LEU A 112 11.90 9.96 -7.16
N LEU A 113 11.40 11.10 -7.64
CA LEU A 113 11.95 11.85 -8.78
C LEU A 113 13.14 12.75 -8.41
N LYS A 114 13.48 12.86 -7.11
CA LYS A 114 14.58 13.71 -6.67
C LYS A 114 15.89 13.25 -7.33
N PRO A 115 16.66 14.17 -7.94
CA PRO A 115 17.99 13.84 -8.46
C PRO A 115 18.86 13.17 -7.40
N ARG A 116 19.63 12.18 -7.83
CA ARG A 116 20.51 11.38 -6.97
C ARG A 116 21.96 11.65 -7.35
N SER A 117 22.76 12.01 -6.35
CA SER A 117 24.19 12.32 -6.51
C SER A 117 24.97 11.92 -5.26
N PHE A 118 24.79 10.68 -4.82
CA PHE A 118 25.48 10.10 -3.67
C PHE A 118 26.95 9.90 -4.01
N ASN A 119 27.81 10.22 -3.06
CA ASN A 119 29.24 9.96 -3.11
C ASN A 119 29.69 9.19 -1.86
N ILE A 120 30.98 8.86 -1.80
CA ILE A 120 31.55 8.06 -0.70
C ILE A 120 31.26 8.63 0.69
N LYS A 121 31.25 9.96 0.85
CA LYS A 121 30.95 10.61 2.14
C LYS A 121 29.51 10.36 2.60
N ASP A 122 28.59 10.08 1.67
CA ASP A 122 27.21 9.74 2.02
C ASP A 122 27.07 8.29 2.45
N LEU A 123 27.90 7.38 1.91
CA LEU A 123 28.00 6.01 2.39
C LEU A 123 28.66 5.94 3.78
N GLU A 124 29.71 6.72 4.02
CA GLU A 124 30.41 6.78 5.32
C GLU A 124 29.50 7.28 6.46
N LYS A 125 28.46 8.07 6.15
CA LYS A 125 27.45 8.52 7.13
C LYS A 125 26.49 7.40 7.57
N LYS A 126 26.46 6.25 6.89
CA LYS A 126 25.57 5.14 7.26
C LYS A 126 26.05 4.50 8.56
N GLU A 127 25.29 4.71 9.63
CA GLU A 127 25.59 4.19 10.97
C GLU A 127 25.35 2.67 11.08
N TYR A 128 24.40 2.13 10.30
CA TYR A 128 23.98 0.75 10.40
C TYR A 128 24.03 0.03 9.05
N PHE A 129 24.31 -1.27 9.10
CA PHE A 129 24.32 -2.12 7.92
C PHE A 129 22.95 -2.22 7.26
N CYS A 130 21.95 -2.71 7.99
CA CYS A 130 20.64 -3.00 7.43
C CYS A 130 19.56 -2.78 8.50
N ASN A 131 18.36 -2.37 8.09
CA ASN A 131 17.19 -2.33 8.96
C ASN A 131 16.13 -3.38 8.60
N PHE A 132 15.38 -3.78 9.63
CA PHE A 132 14.17 -4.58 9.58
C PHE A 132 13.10 -3.92 10.46
N ILE A 133 12.17 -3.15 9.87
CA ILE A 133 11.21 -2.34 10.63
C ILE A 133 9.80 -2.90 10.45
N TYR A 134 9.44 -3.92 11.26
CA TYR A 134 8.16 -4.62 11.17
C TYR A 134 7.49 -4.77 12.54
N SER A 135 6.17 -4.70 12.55
CA SER A 135 5.35 -5.01 13.73
C SER A 135 4.43 -6.21 13.53
N ASN A 136 4.20 -6.63 12.29
CA ASN A 136 3.34 -7.75 11.96
C ASN A 136 4.16 -9.04 11.90
N SER A 137 3.87 -9.97 12.81
CA SER A 137 4.43 -11.33 12.82
C SER A 137 3.64 -12.32 11.95
N GLN A 138 2.43 -11.97 11.51
CA GLN A 138 1.62 -12.76 10.58
C GLN A 138 1.95 -12.35 9.15
N ALA A 139 3.15 -12.70 8.71
CA ALA A 139 3.63 -12.49 7.34
C ALA A 139 4.15 -13.82 6.77
N ASP A 140 4.41 -13.84 5.47
CA ASP A 140 5.10 -14.94 4.81
C ASP A 140 6.44 -15.25 5.51
N LEU A 141 6.73 -16.55 5.65
CA LEU A 141 7.95 -17.06 6.29
C LEU A 141 9.22 -16.53 5.63
N ALA A 142 9.14 -16.19 4.34
CA ALA A 142 10.21 -15.55 3.58
C ALA A 142 10.83 -14.34 4.32
N ARG A 143 10.01 -13.56 5.03
CA ARG A 143 10.47 -12.38 5.77
C ARG A 143 11.39 -12.73 6.93
N ASP A 144 10.97 -13.70 7.75
CA ASP A 144 11.70 -14.09 8.95
C ASP A 144 12.93 -14.93 8.58
N GLU A 145 12.79 -15.82 7.59
CA GLU A 145 13.90 -16.58 7.02
C GLU A 145 15.01 -15.64 6.51
N PHE A 146 14.65 -14.65 5.69
CA PHE A 146 15.63 -13.71 5.16
C PHE A 146 16.29 -12.87 6.25
N PHE A 147 15.53 -12.39 7.23
CA PHE A 147 16.07 -11.65 8.38
C PHE A 147 17.13 -12.47 9.12
N HIS A 148 16.87 -13.73 9.41
CA HIS A 148 17.82 -14.61 10.11
C HIS A 148 19.05 -14.92 9.27
N LEU A 149 18.87 -15.24 7.98
CA LEU A 149 19.97 -15.50 7.05
C LEU A 149 20.91 -14.28 6.94
N LEU A 150 20.35 -13.08 6.76
CA LEU A 150 21.15 -11.87 6.65
C LEU A 150 21.82 -11.49 7.97
N SER A 151 21.15 -11.72 9.10
CA SER A 151 21.69 -11.46 10.44
C SER A 151 22.90 -12.32 10.78
N ASN A 152 23.05 -13.50 10.16
CA ASN A 152 24.25 -14.34 10.29
C ASN A 152 25.47 -13.74 9.59
N TYR A 153 25.28 -12.90 8.57
CA TYR A 153 26.37 -12.21 7.89
C TYR A 153 26.81 -10.95 8.66
N LYS A 154 25.86 -10.05 8.95
CA LYS A 154 26.10 -8.81 9.69
C LYS A 154 24.82 -8.38 10.40
N LYS A 155 24.95 -7.74 11.57
CA LYS A 155 23.81 -7.38 12.42
C LYS A 155 22.77 -6.54 11.64
N VAL A 156 21.56 -7.08 11.53
CA VAL A 156 20.39 -6.35 11.03
C VAL A 156 19.68 -5.69 12.21
N MET A 157 19.48 -4.38 12.15
CA MET A 157 18.86 -3.59 13.21
C MET A 157 17.33 -3.66 13.10
N SER A 158 16.69 -4.21 14.14
CA SER A 158 15.25 -4.42 14.20
C SER A 158 14.63 -3.67 15.40
N PRO A 159 14.15 -2.43 15.19
CA PRO A 159 13.48 -1.66 16.25
C PRO A 159 11.97 -1.90 16.32
N GLY A 160 11.39 -2.53 15.28
CA GLY A 160 9.97 -2.90 15.26
C GLY A 160 9.64 -3.94 16.33
N SER A 161 8.35 -4.13 16.63
CA SER A 161 7.93 -5.11 17.65
C SER A 161 8.12 -6.56 17.22
N HIS A 162 8.25 -6.84 15.92
CA HIS A 162 8.53 -8.17 15.39
C HIS A 162 10.04 -8.37 15.23
N LEU A 163 10.57 -9.48 15.75
CA LEU A 163 12.00 -9.80 15.78
C LEU A 163 12.87 -8.66 16.36
N LYS A 164 12.37 -7.97 17.39
CA LYS A 164 13.02 -6.81 17.99
C LYS A 164 14.40 -7.17 18.55
N ASN A 165 15.44 -6.45 18.12
CA ASN A 165 16.81 -6.59 18.64
C ASN A 165 17.53 -5.24 18.87
N ALA A 166 16.83 -4.13 18.63
CA ALA A 166 17.33 -2.78 18.84
C ALA A 166 16.30 -1.95 19.63
N SER A 167 16.77 -1.30 20.71
CA SER A 167 15.97 -0.35 21.47
C SER A 167 16.21 1.05 20.91
N MET A 168 15.47 1.41 19.88
CA MET A 168 15.47 2.76 19.30
C MET A 168 14.06 3.32 19.31
N ASP A 169 13.93 4.62 19.55
CA ASP A 169 12.65 5.29 19.45
C ASP A 169 12.25 5.42 17.98
N VAL A 170 11.47 4.45 17.51
CA VAL A 170 10.77 4.50 16.22
C VAL A 170 9.33 4.97 16.39
N GLY A 171 8.98 5.55 17.54
CA GLY A 171 7.62 5.98 17.89
C GLY A 171 6.63 4.83 18.07
N GLY A 172 5.47 5.13 18.68
CA GLY A 172 4.31 4.24 18.62
C GLY A 172 3.69 4.25 17.21
N ARG A 173 3.30 3.10 16.67
CA ARG A 173 2.67 3.02 15.33
C ARG A 173 1.47 3.97 15.25
N PHE A 174 1.37 4.74 14.16
CA PHE A 174 0.30 5.73 13.90
C PHE A 174 0.33 7.03 14.72
N THR A 175 1.45 7.39 15.36
CA THR A 175 1.64 8.76 15.87
C THR A 175 2.18 9.69 14.77
N GLU A 176 1.94 11.01 14.88
CA GLU A 176 2.50 12.00 13.94
C GLU A 176 4.04 11.89 13.83
N ASN A 177 4.69 11.62 14.96
CA ASN A 177 6.15 11.46 15.04
C ASN A 177 6.65 10.10 14.52
N TRP A 178 5.81 9.05 14.45
CA TRP A 178 6.23 7.71 14.04
C TRP A 178 6.82 7.65 12.65
N MET A 179 6.17 8.32 11.70
CA MET A 179 6.63 8.33 10.32
C MET A 179 8.00 9.02 10.22
N TYR A 180 8.17 10.13 10.95
CA TYR A 180 9.43 10.85 11.00
C TYR A 180 10.54 10.03 11.66
N THR A 181 10.30 9.45 12.84
CA THR A 181 11.32 8.67 13.57
C THR A 181 11.68 7.38 12.83
N LYS A 182 10.69 6.68 12.22
CA LYS A 182 10.92 5.53 11.34
C LYS A 182 11.85 5.89 10.18
N LEU A 183 11.48 6.91 9.39
CA LEU A 183 12.23 7.28 8.18
C LEU A 183 13.62 7.82 8.54
N ASN A 184 13.76 8.55 9.64
CA ASN A 184 15.04 9.03 10.15
C ASN A 184 15.95 7.89 10.60
N PHE A 185 15.42 6.87 11.28
CA PHE A 185 16.22 5.69 11.59
C PHE A 185 16.63 4.92 10.32
N GLN A 186 15.68 4.70 9.43
CA GLN A 186 15.92 3.99 8.18
C GLN A 186 17.01 4.68 7.33
N SER A 187 17.05 6.01 7.30
CA SER A 187 18.06 6.76 6.52
C SER A 187 19.50 6.56 6.99
N LYS A 188 19.70 6.15 8.24
CA LYS A 188 21.01 5.81 8.81
C LYS A 188 21.51 4.43 8.38
N CYS A 189 20.71 3.64 7.66
CA CYS A 189 21.08 2.30 7.22
C CYS A 189 21.60 2.29 5.79
N LYS A 190 22.57 1.39 5.47
CA LYS A 190 23.03 1.16 4.09
C LYS A 190 21.96 0.40 3.29
N PHE A 191 21.41 -0.67 3.86
CA PHE A 191 20.36 -1.50 3.26
C PHE A 191 19.03 -1.42 4.03
N THR A 192 17.94 -1.72 3.34
CA THR A 192 16.61 -1.92 3.92
C THR A 192 16.02 -3.25 3.45
N ILE A 193 15.62 -4.13 4.37
CA ILE A 193 14.73 -5.26 4.02
C ILE A 193 13.33 -4.69 3.78
N ALA A 194 12.94 -4.53 2.52
CA ALA A 194 11.68 -3.96 2.07
C ALA A 194 10.67 -5.05 1.66
N PHE A 195 10.52 -6.08 2.50
CA PHE A 195 9.68 -7.24 2.21
C PHE A 195 8.20 -6.98 2.50
N GLU A 196 7.35 -7.39 1.56
CA GLU A 196 5.91 -7.41 1.76
C GLU A 196 5.45 -8.52 2.70
N ASN A 197 4.21 -8.44 3.21
CA ASN A 197 3.68 -9.43 4.16
C ASN A 197 3.28 -10.73 3.47
N SER A 198 3.15 -10.69 2.15
CA SER A 198 2.77 -11.77 1.27
C SER A 198 3.25 -11.41 -0.14
N SER A 199 3.33 -12.41 -1.02
CA SER A 199 3.80 -12.23 -2.40
C SER A 199 2.65 -12.44 -3.39
N SER A 200 2.43 -11.45 -4.26
CA SER A 200 1.50 -11.55 -5.39
C SER A 200 1.87 -10.51 -6.46
N ALA A 201 1.54 -10.80 -7.72
CA ALA A 201 1.79 -9.88 -8.82
C ALA A 201 1.03 -8.55 -8.61
N GLY A 202 1.76 -7.44 -8.70
CA GLY A 202 1.26 -6.08 -8.54
C GLY A 202 1.29 -5.53 -7.11
N TYR A 203 1.46 -6.37 -6.09
CA TYR A 203 1.44 -5.97 -4.68
C TYR A 203 2.78 -5.40 -4.20
N THR A 204 3.04 -4.15 -4.57
CA THR A 204 4.14 -3.34 -4.02
C THR A 204 3.55 -2.22 -3.17
N THR A 205 4.06 -2.05 -1.95
CA THR A 205 3.54 -1.06 -1.00
C THR A 205 4.53 0.08 -0.71
N GLU A 206 4.22 0.90 0.29
CA GLU A 206 5.08 1.99 0.74
C GLU A 206 6.45 1.53 1.23
N LYS A 207 6.63 0.24 1.58
CA LYS A 207 7.91 -0.27 2.11
C LYS A 207 9.08 -0.04 1.16
N LEU A 208 8.87 -0.30 -0.13
CA LEU A 208 9.88 -0.06 -1.15
C LEU A 208 10.11 1.44 -1.38
N MET A 209 9.02 2.22 -1.45
CA MET A 209 9.11 3.69 -1.56
C MET A 209 9.89 4.29 -0.38
N HIS A 210 9.65 3.83 0.85
CA HIS A 210 10.33 4.31 2.05
C HIS A 210 11.83 4.04 1.99
N ALA A 211 12.24 2.85 1.53
CA ALA A 211 13.65 2.52 1.33
C ALA A 211 14.34 3.51 0.38
N TYR A 212 13.65 3.91 -0.69
CA TYR A 212 14.16 4.89 -1.66
C TYR A 212 14.24 6.32 -1.11
N ILE A 213 13.16 6.84 -0.49
CA ILE A 213 13.13 8.24 0.00
C ILE A 213 14.03 8.45 1.22
N THR A 214 14.47 7.36 1.86
CA THR A 214 15.47 7.37 2.95
C THR A 214 16.88 7.05 2.46
N ASN A 215 17.07 6.94 1.14
CA ASN A 215 18.38 6.75 0.51
C ASN A 215 19.10 5.48 0.99
N THR A 216 18.37 4.38 1.10
CA THR A 216 18.92 3.05 1.38
C THR A 216 18.86 2.20 0.12
N ILE A 217 19.70 1.16 0.04
CA ILE A 217 19.61 0.15 -1.02
C ILE A 217 18.52 -0.86 -0.63
N PRO A 218 17.41 -0.95 -1.38
CA PRO A 218 16.32 -1.87 -1.04
C PRO A 218 16.69 -3.31 -1.37
N ILE A 219 16.44 -4.21 -0.42
CA ILE A 219 16.37 -5.66 -0.64
C ILE A 219 14.88 -6.01 -0.64
N TYR A 220 14.33 -6.37 -1.78
CA TYR A 220 12.88 -6.42 -1.99
C TYR A 220 12.38 -7.82 -2.33
N TRP A 221 11.30 -8.21 -1.65
CA TRP A 221 10.51 -9.40 -1.96
C TRP A 221 9.03 -9.09 -1.69
N GLY A 222 8.14 -9.54 -2.56
CA GLY A 222 6.71 -9.20 -2.51
C GLY A 222 6.07 -9.34 -3.88
N ASN A 223 6.13 -8.30 -4.70
CA ASN A 223 5.69 -8.34 -6.09
C ASN A 223 6.75 -8.99 -7.01
N PRO A 224 6.51 -10.17 -7.62
CA PRO A 224 7.44 -10.77 -8.58
C PRO A 224 7.70 -9.91 -9.82
N GLU A 225 6.76 -9.01 -10.14
CA GLU A 225 6.82 -8.11 -11.29
C GLU A 225 7.08 -6.66 -10.87
N VAL A 226 7.80 -6.44 -9.76
CA VAL A 226 8.12 -5.10 -9.24
C VAL A 226 8.82 -4.20 -10.26
N THR A 227 9.54 -4.80 -11.21
CA THR A 227 10.29 -4.10 -12.25
C THR A 227 9.40 -3.45 -13.32
N LYS A 228 8.08 -3.72 -13.30
CA LYS A 228 7.09 -2.95 -14.09
C LYS A 228 6.88 -1.55 -13.52
N ASP A 229 7.03 -1.38 -12.19
CA ASP A 229 6.81 -0.10 -11.50
C ASP A 229 8.13 0.61 -11.11
N PHE A 230 9.20 -0.15 -10.85
CA PHE A 230 10.48 0.37 -10.33
C PHE A 230 11.66 -0.05 -11.22
N ASN A 231 12.72 0.76 -11.26
CA ASN A 231 13.94 0.46 -12.01
C ASN A 231 14.67 -0.75 -11.42
N SER A 232 14.88 -1.81 -12.20
CA SER A 232 15.55 -3.04 -11.72
C SER A 232 16.98 -2.82 -11.25
N LYS A 233 17.65 -1.77 -11.69
CA LYS A 233 19.03 -1.46 -11.29
C LYS A 233 19.15 -0.78 -9.92
N SER A 234 18.04 -0.26 -9.38
CA SER A 234 18.04 0.49 -8.11
C SER A 234 17.66 -0.36 -6.89
N LEU A 235 17.43 -1.67 -7.05
CA LEU A 235 17.08 -2.59 -5.97
C LEU A 235 17.73 -3.96 -6.13
N ILE A 236 17.78 -4.72 -5.05
CA ILE A 236 18.05 -6.16 -5.05
C ILE A 236 16.69 -6.86 -5.08
N ASN A 237 16.25 -7.28 -6.26
CA ASN A 237 14.98 -7.98 -6.45
C ASN A 237 15.16 -9.47 -6.12
N CYS A 238 14.65 -9.94 -4.97
CA CYS A 238 14.81 -11.32 -4.53
C CYS A 238 14.20 -12.35 -5.49
N HIS A 239 13.24 -11.95 -6.32
CA HIS A 239 12.59 -12.83 -7.30
C HIS A 239 13.47 -13.13 -8.53
N GLU A 240 14.60 -12.45 -8.70
CA GLU A 240 15.60 -12.74 -9.74
C GLU A 240 16.60 -13.83 -9.34
N PHE A 241 16.53 -14.31 -8.09
CA PHE A 241 17.43 -15.31 -7.53
C PHE A 241 16.66 -16.61 -7.23
N LYS A 242 17.35 -17.74 -7.30
CA LYS A 242 16.72 -19.04 -7.02
C LYS A 242 16.54 -19.29 -5.53
N THR A 243 17.42 -18.70 -4.71
CA THR A 243 17.41 -18.90 -3.26
C THR A 243 17.80 -17.62 -2.53
N PHE A 244 17.37 -17.47 -1.27
CA PHE A 244 17.83 -16.36 -0.43
C PHE A 244 19.34 -16.40 -0.17
N LYS A 245 20.00 -17.56 -0.24
CA LYS A 245 21.46 -17.63 -0.12
C LYS A 245 22.15 -16.85 -1.24
N GLU A 246 21.66 -16.97 -2.47
CA GLU A 246 22.17 -16.18 -3.61
C GLU A 246 21.91 -14.68 -3.41
N VAL A 247 20.76 -14.31 -2.85
CA VAL A 247 20.47 -12.91 -2.46
C VAL A 247 21.47 -12.42 -1.41
N ILE A 248 21.80 -13.23 -0.40
CA ILE A 248 22.81 -12.88 0.61
C ILE A 248 24.17 -12.65 -0.05
N GLU A 249 24.60 -13.50 -0.98
CA GLU A 249 25.86 -13.29 -1.71
C GLU A 249 25.85 -11.98 -2.51
N ARG A 250 24.72 -11.64 -3.15
CA ARG A 250 24.57 -10.34 -3.82
C ARG A 250 24.66 -9.16 -2.83
N VAL A 251 24.04 -9.27 -1.65
CA VAL A 251 24.15 -8.24 -0.61
C VAL A 251 25.59 -8.09 -0.13
N LYS A 252 26.32 -9.20 0.08
CA LYS A 252 27.74 -9.17 0.49
C LYS A 252 28.61 -8.48 -0.55
N GLU A 253 28.41 -8.79 -1.83
CA GLU A 253 29.12 -8.17 -2.93
C GLU A 253 28.95 -6.64 -2.92
N ILE A 254 27.72 -6.16 -2.76
CA ILE A 254 27.40 -4.72 -2.70
C ILE A 254 27.91 -4.09 -1.39
N ASP A 255 27.85 -4.81 -0.27
CA ASP A 255 28.32 -4.30 1.02
C ASP A 255 29.83 -4.06 1.01
N GLN A 256 30.59 -4.90 0.30
CA GLN A 256 32.06 -4.87 0.22
C GLN A 256 32.59 -4.03 -0.96
N ASN A 257 31.70 -3.50 -1.81
CA ASN A 257 32.07 -2.69 -2.97
C ASN A 257 31.31 -1.36 -2.97
N ASP A 258 31.98 -0.29 -2.55
CA ASP A 258 31.37 1.03 -2.47
C ASP A 258 31.02 1.63 -3.83
N GLU A 259 31.78 1.31 -4.89
CA GLU A 259 31.45 1.74 -6.25
C GLU A 259 30.11 1.15 -6.69
N LEU A 260 29.90 -0.15 -6.45
CA LEU A 260 28.65 -0.84 -6.76
C LEU A 260 27.49 -0.32 -5.90
N ALA A 261 27.72 -0.06 -4.61
CA ALA A 261 26.72 0.54 -3.73
C ALA A 261 26.32 1.95 -4.19
N LEU A 262 27.29 2.78 -4.59
CA LEU A 262 27.05 4.12 -5.13
C LEU A 262 26.35 4.06 -6.48
N GLN A 263 26.70 3.10 -7.34
CA GLN A 263 26.02 2.88 -8.62
C GLN A 263 24.52 2.65 -8.36
N MET A 264 24.17 1.70 -7.49
CA MET A 264 22.77 1.40 -7.16
C MET A 264 22.05 2.57 -6.49
N LEU A 265 22.71 3.29 -5.56
CA LEU A 265 22.10 4.45 -4.89
C LEU A 265 21.80 5.61 -5.84
N ASN A 266 22.57 5.74 -6.91
CA ASN A 266 22.41 6.79 -7.91
C ASN A 266 21.49 6.41 -9.08
N GLU A 267 21.10 5.15 -9.21
CA GLU A 267 20.06 4.75 -10.15
C GLU A 267 18.71 5.41 -9.77
N PRO A 268 17.96 5.97 -10.75
CA PRO A 268 16.64 6.52 -10.47
C PRO A 268 15.68 5.40 -10.02
N PRO A 269 14.84 5.60 -8.99
CA PRO A 269 13.93 4.56 -8.49
C PRO A 269 12.86 4.14 -9.48
N LEU A 270 12.40 5.09 -10.30
CA LEU A 270 11.35 4.86 -11.31
C LEU A 270 11.99 4.65 -12.69
N PRO A 271 11.40 3.78 -13.54
CA PRO A 271 11.82 3.67 -14.93
C PRO A 271 11.78 5.04 -15.63
N ARG A 272 12.84 5.38 -16.36
CA ARG A 272 13.01 6.70 -17.03
C ARG A 272 13.02 7.92 -16.10
N ASN A 273 13.03 7.73 -14.79
CA ASN A 273 12.90 8.79 -13.79
C ASN A 273 11.64 9.66 -13.99
N GLU A 274 10.52 9.02 -14.30
CA GLU A 274 9.22 9.66 -14.52
C GLU A 274 8.13 8.87 -13.79
N ILE A 275 7.07 9.56 -13.34
CA ILE A 275 5.89 8.87 -12.80
C ILE A 275 5.16 8.18 -13.97
N PRO A 276 4.95 6.85 -13.91
CA PRO A 276 4.19 6.13 -14.93
C PRO A 276 2.78 6.71 -15.08
N GLU A 277 2.27 6.78 -16.31
CA GLU A 277 0.95 7.39 -16.61
C GLU A 277 -0.18 6.79 -15.75
N ASN A 278 -0.18 5.48 -15.56
CA ASN A 278 -1.19 4.78 -14.76
C ASN A 278 -1.10 5.07 -13.24
N LEU A 279 -0.03 5.72 -12.78
CA LEU A 279 0.22 6.10 -11.38
C LEU A 279 0.21 7.61 -11.16
N LYS A 280 -0.16 8.39 -12.18
CA LYS A 280 -0.33 9.84 -12.08
C LYS A 280 -1.63 10.19 -11.34
N GLU A 281 -1.61 11.29 -10.60
CA GLU A 281 -2.79 11.82 -9.88
C GLU A 281 -3.93 12.11 -10.88
N GLU A 282 -3.60 12.62 -12.06
CA GLU A 282 -4.55 12.90 -13.14
C GLU A 282 -5.27 11.64 -13.63
N THR A 283 -4.63 10.47 -13.55
CA THR A 283 -5.26 9.19 -13.90
C THR A 283 -6.26 8.76 -12.84
N LEU A 284 -5.91 8.92 -11.55
CA LEU A 284 -6.85 8.70 -10.45
C LEU A 284 -8.04 9.67 -10.54
N GLU A 285 -7.79 10.96 -10.75
CA GLU A 285 -8.87 11.96 -10.92
C GLU A 285 -9.80 11.59 -12.08
N ARG A 286 -9.24 11.17 -13.22
CA ARG A 286 -10.04 10.77 -14.39
C ARG A 286 -10.93 9.57 -14.07
N PHE A 287 -10.40 8.56 -13.39
CA PHE A 287 -11.18 7.41 -12.93
C PHE A 287 -12.27 7.82 -11.94
N LEU A 288 -11.98 8.69 -10.97
CA LEU A 288 -13.01 9.16 -10.04
C LEU A 288 -14.09 9.96 -10.78
N LYS A 289 -13.73 10.80 -11.74
CA LYS A 289 -14.69 11.52 -12.60
C LYS A 289 -15.58 10.58 -13.39
N THR A 290 -15.07 9.44 -13.89
CA THR A 290 -15.94 8.43 -14.52
C THR A 290 -16.98 7.85 -13.56
N VAL A 291 -16.74 7.88 -12.25
CA VAL A 291 -17.72 7.46 -11.23
C VAL A 291 -18.70 8.58 -10.88
N PHE A 292 -18.18 9.77 -10.54
CA PHE A 292 -18.95 10.82 -9.86
C PHE A 292 -19.62 11.84 -10.80
N ASP A 293 -19.16 12.01 -12.04
CA ASP A 293 -19.73 13.03 -12.95
C ASP A 293 -21.03 12.58 -13.63
N GLN A 294 -21.29 11.28 -13.67
CA GLN A 294 -22.53 10.73 -14.23
C GLN A 294 -23.72 10.84 -13.27
N ASP A 295 -24.92 10.57 -13.80
CA ASP A 295 -26.14 10.41 -12.98
C ASP A 295 -25.98 9.21 -12.05
N LEU A 296 -26.49 9.31 -10.81
CA LEU A 296 -26.33 8.25 -9.80
C LEU A 296 -26.83 6.88 -10.30
N GLU A 297 -27.95 6.84 -11.02
CA GLU A 297 -28.49 5.59 -11.59
C GLU A 297 -27.56 4.97 -12.63
N LYS A 298 -26.80 5.79 -13.36
CA LYS A 298 -25.80 5.32 -14.33
C LYS A 298 -24.50 4.92 -13.64
N ALA A 299 -24.22 5.36 -12.42
CA ALA A 299 -23.01 5.01 -11.69
C ALA A 299 -23.03 3.58 -11.13
N TYR A 300 -24.20 2.96 -10.93
CA TYR A 300 -24.26 1.56 -10.51
C TYR A 300 -23.68 0.61 -11.57
N ARG A 301 -22.94 -0.40 -11.11
CA ARG A 301 -22.40 -1.48 -11.93
C ARG A 301 -22.83 -2.86 -11.43
N ARG A 302 -23.18 -2.98 -10.15
CA ARG A 302 -23.64 -4.23 -9.54
C ARG A 302 -25.10 -4.54 -9.90
N PRO A 303 -25.40 -5.78 -10.34
CA PRO A 303 -26.78 -6.24 -10.46
C PRO A 303 -27.51 -6.23 -9.12
N LYS A 304 -28.65 -5.54 -9.05
CA LYS A 304 -29.50 -5.44 -7.84
C LYS A 304 -30.40 -6.67 -7.61
N PHE A 305 -30.41 -7.63 -8.54
CA PHE A 305 -31.31 -8.78 -8.54
C PHE A 305 -30.56 -10.09 -8.79
N GLY A 306 -31.27 -11.21 -8.66
CA GLY A 306 -30.74 -12.55 -8.93
C GLY A 306 -29.68 -13.00 -7.92
N THR A 307 -28.78 -13.86 -8.36
CA THR A 307 -27.78 -14.55 -7.52
C THR A 307 -26.88 -13.59 -6.75
N ILE A 308 -26.54 -12.43 -7.32
CA ILE A 308 -25.69 -11.42 -6.65
C ILE A 308 -26.38 -10.86 -5.40
N ARG A 309 -27.69 -10.61 -5.46
CA ARG A 309 -28.46 -10.18 -4.28
C ARG A 309 -28.45 -11.28 -3.19
N ASN A 310 -28.56 -12.54 -3.59
CA ASN A 310 -28.49 -13.66 -2.65
C ASN A 310 -27.10 -13.76 -2.00
N TYR A 311 -26.04 -13.63 -2.79
CA TYR A 311 -24.65 -13.61 -2.33
C TYR A 311 -24.39 -12.50 -1.30
N GLU A 312 -24.78 -11.26 -1.59
CA GLU A 312 -24.63 -10.14 -0.66
C GLU A 312 -25.44 -10.35 0.63
N ASN A 313 -26.66 -10.89 0.51
CA ASN A 313 -27.52 -11.16 1.67
C ASN A 313 -26.97 -12.28 2.56
N GLU A 314 -26.42 -13.35 1.99
CA GLU A 314 -25.81 -14.43 2.75
C GLU A 314 -24.59 -13.96 3.53
N LEU A 315 -23.72 -13.17 2.90
CA LEU A 315 -22.59 -12.53 3.58
C LEU A 315 -23.03 -11.62 4.71
N ALA A 316 -24.05 -10.78 4.47
CA ALA A 316 -24.62 -9.92 5.50
C ALA A 316 -25.21 -10.73 6.66
N LYS A 317 -25.96 -11.81 6.40
CA LYS A 317 -26.54 -12.67 7.44
C LYS A 317 -25.48 -13.33 8.32
N LYS A 318 -24.41 -13.88 7.71
CA LYS A 318 -23.30 -14.49 8.46
C LYS A 318 -22.68 -13.48 9.42
N PHE A 319 -22.49 -12.23 8.99
CA PHE A 319 -21.97 -11.15 9.82
C PHE A 319 -22.89 -10.79 11.00
N HIS A 320 -24.19 -10.59 10.75
CA HIS A 320 -25.14 -10.19 11.81
C HIS A 320 -25.45 -11.33 12.79
N SER A 321 -25.29 -12.60 12.38
CA SER A 321 -25.62 -13.75 13.22
C SER A 321 -24.66 -14.01 14.38
N GLY A 322 -23.50 -13.33 14.44
CA GLY A 322 -22.50 -13.50 15.51
C GLY A 322 -21.93 -14.93 15.65
N LYS A 323 -22.30 -15.87 14.76
CA LYS A 323 -21.87 -17.26 14.84
C LYS A 323 -20.43 -17.35 14.33
N PRO A 324 -19.48 -17.81 15.16
CA PRO A 324 -18.13 -18.06 14.68
C PRO A 324 -18.17 -19.05 13.52
N ASP A 325 -17.40 -18.75 12.48
CA ASP A 325 -17.20 -19.62 11.33
C ASP A 325 -16.89 -21.05 11.82
N LYS A 326 -17.53 -22.10 11.29
CA LYS A 326 -17.29 -23.47 11.76
C LYS A 326 -15.81 -23.90 11.68
N LEU A 327 -15.04 -23.23 10.82
CA LEU A 327 -13.59 -23.37 10.72
C LEU A 327 -12.81 -22.78 11.91
N SER A 328 -13.29 -21.70 12.53
CA SER A 328 -12.62 -21.09 13.69
C SER A 328 -12.82 -21.92 14.96
N SER A 329 -13.93 -22.64 15.06
CA SER A 329 -14.18 -23.61 16.14
C SER A 329 -13.30 -24.86 16.00
N LEU A 330 -13.01 -25.31 14.77
CA LEU A 330 -12.13 -26.45 14.53
C LEU A 330 -10.64 -26.13 14.81
N LYS A 331 -10.15 -24.94 14.41
CA LYS A 331 -8.78 -24.48 14.72
C LYS A 331 -8.53 -24.36 16.22
N ARG A 332 -9.54 -23.89 16.97
CA ARG A 332 -9.46 -23.76 18.43
C ARG A 332 -9.41 -25.12 19.15
N LEU A 333 -9.96 -26.17 18.53
CA LEU A 333 -9.89 -27.54 19.05
C LEU A 333 -8.55 -28.24 18.74
N LEU A 334 -7.86 -27.83 17.66
CA LEU A 334 -6.66 -28.50 17.17
C LEU A 334 -5.34 -27.90 17.68
N LYS A 335 -5.35 -26.78 18.43
CA LYS A 335 -4.12 -26.02 18.82
C LYS A 335 -3.17 -25.83 17.62
N LEU A 336 -3.71 -25.49 16.46
CA LEU A 336 -2.96 -25.05 15.28
C LEU A 336 -2.98 -23.52 15.19
#